data_AF-A0AAN9ER28-F1
#
_entry.id   AF-A0AAN9ER28-F1
#
_cell.length_a   1.000
_cell.length_b   1.000
_cell.length_c   1.000
_cell.angle_alpha   90.00
_cell.angle_beta   90.00
_cell.angle_gamma   90.00
#
_symmetry.space_group_name_H-M   'P 1'
#
loop_
_entity.id
_entity.type
_entity.pdbx_description
1 polymer ?
#
loop_
_entity_poly.entity_id
_entity_poly.type
_entity_poly.pdbx_seq_one_letter_code
_entity_poly.pdbx_strand_id
1 'polypeptide(L)'
;MFRLMRMLQGLQSPLRLLNSIKFKDIDKKESVCRANLLRAQAALADDPLNINLQKAEKAANQELGKVSEAAILFLKQKAKEHWLKNGDQNTSYFHSVIKYKRYKSRILSLEEYHTAKAALETGASLAPGESRVANLIKECDTKDPTRY
;
A
#
# COMPACT_ATOMS: atom_id res chain seq x y z
N MET A 1 -26.16 -3.20 7.67
CA MET A 1 -25.35 -3.87 6.64
C MET A 1 -26.10 -4.11 5.31
N PHE A 2 -27.34 -4.62 5.29
CA PHE A 2 -28.06 -5.01 4.05
C PHE A 2 -28.39 -3.90 3.04
N ARG A 3 -28.62 -2.66 3.49
CA ARG A 3 -28.98 -1.55 2.59
C ARG A 3 -27.81 -1.15 1.69
N LEU A 4 -26.60 -1.08 2.26
CA LEU A 4 -25.38 -0.75 1.53
C LEU A 4 -25.04 -1.83 0.49
N MET A 5 -25.17 -3.10 0.86
CA MET A 5 -24.90 -4.21 -0.06
C MET A 5 -25.83 -4.19 -1.28
N ARG A 6 -27.14 -3.95 -1.09
CA ARG A 6 -28.09 -3.82 -2.21
C ARG A 6 -27.77 -2.64 -3.12
N MET A 7 -27.36 -1.49 -2.56
CA MET A 7 -26.91 -0.34 -3.35
C MET A 7 -25.66 -0.67 -4.18
N LEU A 8 -24.68 -1.35 -3.59
CA LEU A 8 -23.46 -1.77 -4.30
C LEU A 8 -23.74 -2.80 -5.40
N GLN A 9 -24.64 -3.76 -5.14
CA GLN A 9 -25.09 -4.72 -6.16
C GLN A 9 -25.79 -4.04 -7.32
N GLY A 10 -26.65 -3.04 -7.04
CA GLY A 10 -27.31 -2.23 -8.07
C GLY A 10 -26.31 -1.46 -8.95
N LEU A 11 -25.19 -1.01 -8.39
CA LEU A 11 -24.14 -0.30 -9.12
C LEU A 11 -23.25 -1.23 -9.98
N GLN A 12 -23.22 -2.53 -9.70
CA GLN A 12 -22.33 -3.46 -10.39
C GLN A 12 -22.61 -3.57 -11.90
N SER A 13 -23.88 -3.54 -12.31
CA SER A 13 -24.25 -3.64 -13.74
C SER A 13 -23.96 -2.34 -14.51
N PRO A 14 -24.36 -1.15 -14.04
CA PRO A 14 -23.96 0.12 -14.65
C PRO A 14 -22.44 0.30 -14.77
N LEU A 15 -21.67 -0.07 -13.74
CA LEU A 15 -20.22 0.05 -13.77
C LEU A 15 -19.57 -0.91 -14.77
N ARG A 16 -20.10 -2.14 -14.92
CA ARG A 16 -19.65 -3.08 -15.96
C ARG A 16 -19.92 -2.55 -17.37
N LEU A 17 -21.10 -1.96 -17.60
CA LEU A 17 -21.44 -1.33 -18.87
C LEU A 17 -20.50 -0.17 -19.18
N LEU A 18 -20.28 0.72 -18.21
CA LEU A 18 -19.34 1.85 -18.35
C LEU A 18 -17.93 1.36 -18.68
N ASN A 19 -17.44 0.33 -17.97
CA ASN A 19 -16.15 -0.29 -18.24
C ASN A 19 -16.08 -0.83 -19.68
N SER A 20 -17.10 -1.56 -20.12
CA SER A 20 -17.15 -2.13 -21.47
C SER A 20 -17.15 -1.07 -22.57
N ILE A 21 -17.81 0.07 -22.35
CA ILE A 21 -17.95 1.12 -23.37
C ILE A 21 -16.71 2.03 -23.40
N LYS A 22 -16.14 2.37 -22.25
CA LYS A 22 -15.13 3.44 -22.15
C LYS A 22 -13.70 2.95 -21.93
N PHE A 23 -13.52 1.84 -21.22
CA PHE A 23 -12.21 1.46 -20.67
C PHE A 23 -11.70 0.09 -21.14
N LYS A 24 -12.58 -0.78 -21.65
CA LYS A 24 -12.22 -2.14 -22.09
C LYS A 24 -11.12 -2.18 -23.15
N ASP A 25 -11.15 -1.25 -24.10
CA ASP A 25 -10.18 -1.16 -25.20
C ASP A 25 -9.30 0.09 -25.08
N ILE A 26 -9.03 0.55 -23.85
CA ILE A 26 -8.27 1.79 -23.62
C ILE A 26 -6.85 1.72 -24.17
N ASP A 27 -6.20 0.56 -24.07
CA ASP A 27 -4.83 0.34 -24.60
C ASP A 27 -4.81 0.46 -26.14
N LYS A 28 -5.83 -0.08 -26.81
CA LYS A 28 -5.98 0.04 -28.28
C LYS A 28 -6.25 1.49 -28.66
N LYS A 29 -7.11 2.17 -27.91
CA LYS A 29 -7.42 3.58 -28.15
C LYS A 29 -6.17 4.44 -27.98
N GLU A 30 -5.36 4.20 -26.97
CA GLU A 30 -4.09 4.89 -26.76
C GLU A 30 -3.11 4.66 -27.91
N SER A 31 -2.98 3.41 -28.36
CA SER A 31 -2.14 3.05 -29.51
C SER A 31 -2.58 3.78 -30.80
N VAL A 32 -3.89 3.82 -31.06
CA VAL A 32 -4.45 4.55 -32.21
C VAL A 32 -4.22 6.05 -32.11
N CYS A 33 -4.48 6.66 -30.95
CA CYS A 33 -4.22 8.09 -30.72
C CYS A 33 -2.74 8.42 -30.91
N ARG A 34 -1.82 7.58 -30.40
CA ARG A 34 -0.38 7.75 -30.58
C ARG A 34 0.02 7.66 -32.05
N ALA A 35 -0.50 6.68 -32.79
CA ALA A 35 -0.24 6.57 -34.22
C ALA A 35 -0.75 7.80 -35.00
N ASN A 36 -1.92 8.33 -34.63
CA ASN A 36 -2.47 9.54 -35.24
C ASN A 36 -1.61 10.78 -34.96
N LEU A 37 -1.11 10.92 -33.74
CA LEU A 37 -0.20 12.00 -33.38
C LEU A 37 1.09 11.92 -34.21
N LEU A 38 1.70 10.72 -34.32
CA LEU A 38 2.92 10.53 -35.13
C LEU A 38 2.69 10.88 -36.60
N ARG A 39 1.53 10.54 -37.17
CA ARG A 39 1.18 10.94 -38.55
C ARG A 39 1.03 12.45 -38.70
N ALA A 40 0.36 13.10 -37.74
CA ALA A 40 0.18 14.55 -37.75
C ALA A 40 1.53 15.28 -37.61
N GLN A 41 2.42 14.76 -36.76
CA GLN A 41 3.78 15.28 -36.58
C GLN A 41 4.65 15.09 -37.83
N ALA A 42 4.55 13.94 -38.51
CA ALA A 42 5.24 13.71 -39.78
C ALA A 42 4.76 14.69 -40.86
N ALA A 43 3.45 14.84 -41.03
CA ALA A 43 2.89 15.80 -42.00
C ALA A 43 3.29 17.25 -41.68
N LEU A 44 3.33 17.62 -40.40
CA LEU A 44 3.77 18.95 -39.97
C LEU A 44 5.28 19.17 -40.17
N ALA A 45 6.09 18.11 -40.10
CA ALA A 45 7.53 18.20 -40.37
C ALA A 45 7.81 18.56 -41.84
N ASP A 46 6.96 18.11 -42.76
CA ASP A 46 7.07 18.43 -44.20
C ASP A 46 6.65 19.88 -44.52
N ASP A 47 5.67 20.43 -43.80
CA ASP A 47 5.22 21.83 -43.95
C ASP A 47 4.99 22.52 -42.58
N PRO A 48 6.07 23.02 -41.95
CA PRO A 48 6.01 23.54 -40.58
C PRO A 48 5.20 24.82 -40.40
N LEU A 49 5.00 25.62 -41.46
CA LEU A 49 4.29 26.89 -41.38
C LEU A 49 2.77 26.74 -41.59
N ASN A 50 2.31 25.51 -41.85
CA ASN A 50 0.90 25.23 -42.07
C ASN A 50 0.10 25.27 -40.77
N ILE A 51 -0.65 26.35 -40.58
CA ILE A 51 -1.47 26.58 -39.38
C ILE A 51 -2.50 25.45 -39.17
N ASN A 52 -3.02 24.86 -40.24
CA ASN A 52 -4.01 23.77 -40.12
C ASN A 52 -3.35 22.48 -39.62
N LEU A 53 -2.15 22.16 -40.09
CA LEU A 53 -1.38 21.01 -39.59
C LEU A 53 -0.94 21.22 -38.14
N GLN A 54 -0.53 22.42 -37.76
CA GLN A 54 -0.21 22.75 -36.36
C GLN A 54 -1.43 22.57 -35.44
N LYS A 55 -2.62 23.03 -35.88
CA LYS A 55 -3.86 22.83 -35.12
C LYS A 55 -4.23 21.36 -35.03
N ALA A 56 -4.07 20.59 -36.11
CA ALA A 56 -4.36 19.16 -36.13
C ALA A 56 -3.42 18.36 -35.22
N GLU A 57 -2.11 18.65 -35.24
CA GLU A 57 -1.12 18.07 -34.33
C GLU A 57 -1.47 18.36 -32.88
N LYS A 58 -1.75 19.63 -32.57
CA LYS A 58 -2.11 20.05 -31.21
C LYS A 58 -3.36 19.33 -30.71
N ALA A 59 -4.38 19.19 -31.57
CA ALA A 59 -5.60 18.46 -31.23
C ALA A 59 -5.32 16.97 -30.99
N ALA A 60 -4.52 16.32 -31.85
CA ALA A 60 -4.12 14.92 -31.68
C ALA A 60 -3.32 14.71 -30.38
N ASN A 61 -2.45 15.65 -30.02
CA ASN A 61 -1.64 15.60 -28.80
C ASN A 61 -2.51 15.73 -27.55
N GLN A 62 -3.48 16.67 -27.56
CA GLN A 62 -4.45 16.81 -26.48
C GLN A 62 -5.31 15.55 -26.29
N GLU A 63 -5.77 14.94 -27.40
CA GLU A 63 -6.55 13.70 -27.34
C GLU A 63 -5.73 12.53 -26.81
N LEU A 64 -4.46 12.39 -27.23
CA LEU A 64 -3.56 11.40 -26.66
C LEU A 64 -3.37 11.63 -25.15
N GLY A 65 -3.16 12.88 -24.71
CA GLY A 65 -3.03 13.22 -23.30
C GLY A 65 -4.21 12.75 -22.45
N LYS A 66 -5.44 13.02 -22.92
CA LYS A 66 -6.68 12.56 -22.23
C LYS A 66 -6.76 11.05 -22.15
N VAL A 67 -6.44 10.34 -23.23
CA VAL A 67 -6.52 8.87 -23.28
C VAL A 67 -5.44 8.23 -22.41
N SER A 68 -4.21 8.75 -22.43
CA SER A 68 -3.12 8.27 -21.58
C SER A 68 -3.39 8.51 -20.10
N GLU A 69 -3.97 9.66 -19.72
CA GLU A 69 -4.40 9.89 -18.34
C GLU A 69 -5.43 8.85 -17.89
N ALA A 70 -6.44 8.59 -18.71
CA ALA A 70 -7.45 7.57 -18.45
C ALA A 70 -6.84 6.16 -18.37
N ALA A 71 -5.84 5.83 -19.20
CA ALA A 71 -5.12 4.56 -19.16
C ALA A 71 -4.36 4.37 -17.84
N ILE A 72 -3.67 5.42 -17.37
CA ILE A 72 -2.98 5.42 -16.08
C ILE A 72 -3.97 5.21 -14.93
N LEU A 73 -5.09 5.92 -14.94
CA LEU A 73 -6.13 5.76 -13.90
C LEU A 73 -6.71 4.35 -13.90
N PHE A 74 -6.93 3.77 -15.07
CA PHE A 74 -7.40 2.39 -15.22
C PHE A 74 -6.40 1.38 -14.64
N LEU A 75 -5.10 1.55 -14.92
CA LEU A 75 -4.05 0.70 -14.36
C LEU A 75 -3.95 0.84 -12.84
N LYS A 76 -4.06 2.06 -12.31
CA LYS A 76 -4.13 2.30 -10.84
C LYS A 76 -5.32 1.56 -10.22
N GLN A 77 -6.48 1.58 -10.88
CA GLN A 77 -7.66 0.87 -10.39
C GLN A 77 -7.46 -0.64 -10.39
N LYS A 78 -6.89 -1.23 -11.45
CA LYS A 78 -6.54 -2.66 -11.50
C LYS A 78 -5.53 -3.05 -10.43
N ALA A 79 -4.51 -2.23 -10.21
CA ALA A 79 -3.54 -2.46 -9.15
C ALA A 79 -4.21 -2.45 -7.76
N LYS A 80 -5.12 -1.49 -7.52
CA LYS A 80 -5.90 -1.43 -6.27
C LYS A 80 -6.83 -2.62 -6.10
N GLU A 81 -7.53 -3.05 -7.14
CA GLU A 81 -8.36 -4.26 -7.13
C GLU A 81 -7.52 -5.50 -6.77
N HIS A 82 -6.38 -5.66 -7.44
CA HIS A 82 -5.44 -6.74 -7.18
C HIS A 82 -4.94 -6.72 -5.73
N TRP A 83 -4.58 -5.54 -5.20
CA TRP A 83 -4.18 -5.38 -3.81
C TRP A 83 -5.32 -5.69 -2.83
N LEU A 84 -6.56 -5.27 -3.11
CA LEU A 84 -7.69 -5.60 -2.23
C LEU A 84 -8.00 -7.11 -2.23
N LYS A 85 -7.79 -7.79 -3.36
CA LYS A 85 -8.02 -9.23 -3.50
C LYS A 85 -6.93 -10.07 -2.83
N ASN A 86 -5.67 -9.67 -2.99
CA ASN A 86 -4.51 -10.49 -2.62
C ASN A 86 -3.71 -9.93 -1.44
N GLY A 87 -3.84 -8.64 -1.12
CA GLY A 87 -3.06 -7.95 -0.09
C GLY A 87 -3.38 -8.39 1.33
N ASP A 88 -4.62 -8.84 1.59
CA ASP A 88 -4.98 -9.41 2.90
C ASP A 88 -4.36 -10.81 3.11
N GLN A 89 -3.88 -11.49 2.05
CA GLN A 89 -3.23 -12.80 2.20
C GLN A 89 -1.88 -12.71 2.94
N ASN A 90 -1.30 -11.52 3.07
CA ASN A 90 -0.07 -11.30 3.83
C ASN A 90 -0.33 -11.00 5.33
N THR A 91 -1.58 -10.88 5.77
CA THR A 91 -1.88 -10.67 7.20
C THR A 91 -1.59 -11.92 8.01
N SER A 92 -1.87 -13.13 7.50
CA SER A 92 -1.55 -14.38 8.22
C SER A 92 -0.05 -14.52 8.50
N TYR A 93 0.80 -14.25 7.51
CA TYR A 93 2.26 -14.26 7.70
C TYR A 93 2.71 -13.17 8.68
N PHE A 94 2.23 -11.93 8.50
CA PHE A 94 2.51 -10.83 9.42
C PHE A 94 2.09 -11.16 10.86
N HIS A 95 0.87 -11.65 11.06
CA HIS A 95 0.34 -12.05 12.36
C HIS A 95 1.09 -13.26 12.93
N SER A 96 1.52 -14.22 12.11
CA SER A 96 2.34 -15.35 12.52
C SER A 96 3.73 -14.89 12.98
N VAL A 97 4.36 -13.96 12.27
CA VAL A 97 5.63 -13.34 12.67
C VAL A 97 5.48 -12.56 13.97
N ILE A 98 4.41 -11.77 14.12
CA ILE A 98 4.12 -11.05 15.38
C ILE A 98 3.87 -12.03 16.53
N LYS A 99 3.13 -13.12 16.29
CA LYS A 99 2.88 -14.18 17.29
C LYS A 99 4.17 -14.86 17.72
N TYR A 100 5.03 -15.21 16.76
CA TYR A 100 6.36 -15.78 17.03
C TYR A 100 7.24 -14.81 17.82
N LYS A 101 7.30 -13.53 17.44
CA LYS A 101 8.06 -12.50 18.18
C LYS A 101 7.56 -12.34 19.61
N ARG A 102 6.23 -12.27 19.82
CA ARG A 102 5.63 -12.20 21.16
C ARG A 102 5.93 -13.44 22.00
N TYR A 103 5.86 -14.63 21.40
CA TYR A 103 6.23 -15.88 22.07
C TYR A 103 7.70 -15.87 22.49
N LYS A 104 8.61 -15.47 21.60
CA LYS A 104 10.05 -15.38 21.88
C LYS A 104 10.38 -14.31 22.93
N SER A 105 9.63 -13.21 22.96
CA SER A 105 9.77 -12.15 23.97
C SER A 105 9.02 -12.45 25.27
N ARG A 106 8.36 -13.60 25.38
CA ARG A 106 7.69 -14.01 26.62
C ARG A 106 8.73 -14.64 27.54
N ILE A 107 8.83 -14.16 28.77
CA ILE A 107 9.60 -14.83 29.82
C ILE A 107 8.84 -16.11 30.17
N LEU A 108 9.43 -17.27 29.91
CA LEU A 108 8.73 -18.57 29.97
C LEU A 108 8.91 -19.30 31.30
N SER A 109 9.92 -18.92 32.09
CA SER A 109 10.22 -19.55 33.37
C SER A 109 10.54 -18.51 34.44
N LEU A 110 10.04 -18.74 35.65
CA LEU A 110 10.43 -17.99 36.85
C LEU A 110 11.94 -18.12 37.11
N GLU A 111 12.61 -19.18 36.67
CA GLU A 111 14.08 -19.32 36.81
C GLU A 111 14.84 -18.28 35.99
N GLU A 112 14.38 -17.93 34.78
CA GLU A 112 15.01 -16.87 33.97
C GLU A 112 14.81 -15.50 34.64
N TYR A 113 13.65 -15.28 35.25
CA TYR A 113 13.37 -14.09 36.07
C TYR A 113 14.26 -14.06 37.33
N HIS A 114 14.35 -15.15 38.08
CA HIS A 114 15.18 -15.24 39.28
C HIS A 114 16.67 -15.12 38.95
N THR A 115 17.13 -15.68 37.83
CA THR A 115 18.53 -15.58 37.37
C THR A 115 18.85 -14.15 36.93
N ALA A 116 17.94 -13.48 36.20
CA ALA A 116 18.09 -12.08 35.84
C ALA A 116 18.04 -11.16 37.08
N LYS A 117 17.15 -11.44 38.04
CA LYS A 117 17.03 -10.72 39.31
C LYS A 117 18.29 -10.89 40.17
N ALA A 118 18.79 -12.12 40.33
CA ALA A 118 20.01 -12.42 41.07
C ALA A 118 21.26 -11.77 40.44
N ALA A 119 21.35 -11.74 39.10
CA ALA A 119 22.44 -11.04 38.41
C ALA A 119 22.37 -9.52 38.64
N LEU A 120 21.18 -8.93 38.66
CA LEU A 120 20.98 -7.51 38.97
C LEU A 120 21.33 -7.18 40.44
N GLU A 121 20.93 -8.03 41.38
CA GLU A 121 21.22 -7.89 42.83
C GLU A 121 22.71 -8.04 43.13
N THR A 122 23.39 -8.94 42.42
CA THR A 122 24.85 -9.11 42.50
C THR A 122 25.57 -7.87 41.96
N GLY A 123 25.11 -7.33 40.82
CA GLY A 123 25.65 -6.09 40.24
C GLY A 123 25.42 -4.86 41.12
N ALA A 124 24.25 -4.73 41.76
CA ALA A 124 23.95 -3.64 42.68
C ALA A 124 24.89 -3.65 43.91
N SER A 125 25.25 -4.84 44.38
CA SER A 125 26.17 -5.03 45.51
C SER A 125 27.62 -4.63 45.17
N LEU A 126 28.00 -4.65 43.89
CA LEU A 126 29.31 -4.19 43.38
C LEU A 126 29.38 -2.66 43.16
N ALA A 127 28.24 -1.97 43.13
CA ALA A 127 28.15 -0.51 42.94
C ALA A 127 27.07 0.13 43.84
N PRO A 128 27.31 0.17 45.18
CA PRO A 128 26.28 0.52 46.17
C PRO A 128 25.79 1.99 46.12
N GLY A 129 26.42 2.85 45.33
CA GLY A 129 26.05 4.27 45.16
C GLY A 129 25.15 4.56 43.96
N GLU A 130 24.84 3.59 43.10
CA GLU A 130 24.05 3.81 41.88
C GLU A 130 22.54 3.56 42.09
N SER A 131 21.80 4.64 42.35
CA SER A 131 20.33 4.63 42.55
C SER A 131 19.53 4.06 41.36
N ARG A 132 20.13 4.00 40.16
CA ARG A 132 19.48 3.50 38.94
C ARG A 132 19.14 2.02 39.05
N VAL A 133 20.03 1.21 39.63
CA VAL A 133 19.84 -0.25 39.75
C VAL A 133 18.80 -0.57 40.81
N ALA A 134 18.83 0.12 41.95
CA ALA A 134 17.86 -0.04 43.03
C ALA A 134 16.42 0.34 42.62
N ASN A 135 16.27 1.34 41.74
CA ASN A 135 14.97 1.74 41.22
C ASN A 135 14.40 0.73 40.20
N LEU A 136 15.25 0.14 39.35
CA LEU A 136 14.85 -0.90 38.39
C LEU A 136 14.34 -2.18 39.08
N ILE A 137 14.96 -2.59 40.19
CA ILE A 137 14.53 -3.77 40.98
C ILE A 137 13.11 -3.56 41.55
N LYS A 138 12.84 -2.38 42.13
CA LYS A 138 11.50 -2.04 42.66
C LYS A 138 10.44 -1.97 41.55
N GLU A 139 10.81 -1.55 40.35
CA GLU A 139 9.90 -1.49 39.21
C GLU A 139 9.56 -2.89 38.65
N CYS A 140 10.50 -3.84 38.72
CA CYS A 140 10.27 -5.23 38.37
C CYS A 140 9.31 -5.93 39.34
N ASP A 141 9.41 -5.67 40.65
CA ASP A 141 8.57 -6.30 41.66
C ASP A 141 7.13 -5.75 41.72
N THR A 142 6.85 -4.60 41.09
CA THR A 142 5.51 -3.97 41.06
C THR A 142 4.68 -4.32 39.81
N LYS A 143 5.30 -4.85 38.75
CA LYS A 143 4.61 -5.27 37.52
C LYS A 143 4.26 -6.75 37.60
N ASP A 144 3.05 -7.02 38.09
CA ASP A 144 2.47 -8.36 38.17
C ASP A 144 2.40 -9.03 36.77
N PRO A 145 3.10 -10.14 36.53
CA PRO A 145 3.17 -10.79 35.21
C PRO A 145 1.84 -11.43 34.77
N THR A 146 0.82 -11.46 35.63
CA THR A 146 -0.48 -12.07 35.38
C THR A 146 -1.56 -11.11 34.86
N ARG A 147 -1.25 -9.81 34.73
CA ARG A 147 -2.23 -8.80 34.33
C ARG A 147 -2.12 -8.38 32.87
N TYR A 148 -2.46 -9.28 31.95
CA TYR A 148 -2.85 -8.98 30.57
C TYR A 148 -3.92 -9.95 30.07
#